data_AF-A0A7M1S6L1-F1
#
_entry.id   AF-A0A7M1S6L1-F1
#
_cell.length_a   1.000
_cell.length_b   1.000
_cell.length_c   1.000
_cell.angle_alpha   90.00
_cell.angle_beta   90.00
_cell.angle_gamma   90.00
#
_symmetry.space_group_name_H-M   'P 1'
#
loop_
_entity.id
_entity.type
_entity.pdbx_description
1 polymer ?
#
loop_
_entity_poly.entity_id
_entity_poly.type
_entity_poly.pdbx_seq_one_letter_code
_entity_poly.pdbx_strand_id
1 'polypeptide(L)' 'MKEKIEKIIEKIEEAEHIAPENKPLIIEKIKEWKEEDNAVSEVILKLENWWLEVEPIFAEMGLV' A
#
# COMPACT_ATOMS: atom_id res chain seq x y z
N MET A 1 4.99 7.71 -14.91
CA MET A 1 4.03 7.37 -13.83
C MET A 1 3.51 5.94 -14.00
N LYS A 2 2.90 5.58 -15.14
CA LYS A 2 2.43 4.20 -15.43
C LYS A 2 3.51 3.12 -15.24
N GLU A 3 4.71 3.33 -15.78
CA GLU A 3 5.84 2.38 -15.66
C GLU A 3 6.36 2.21 -14.22
N LYS A 4 6.21 3.22 -13.36
CA LYS A 4 6.65 3.13 -11.95
C LYS A 4 5.66 2.31 -11.13
N ILE A 5 4.36 2.46 -11.38
CA ILE A 5 3.33 1.66 -10.71
C ILE A 5 3.41 0.20 -11.13
N GLU A 6 3.68 -0.08 -12.41
CA GLU A 6 3.88 -1.46 -12.89
C GLU A 6 5.07 -2.13 -12.19
N LYS A 7 6.18 -1.40 -12.01
CA LYS A 7 7.33 -1.89 -11.21
C LYS A 7 6.99 -2.13 -9.74
N ILE A 8 6.14 -1.31 -9.13
CA ILE A 8 5.71 -1.50 -7.74
C ILE A 8 4.86 -2.77 -7.63
N ILE A 9 3.94 -2.99 -8.58
CA ILE A 9 3.11 -4.20 -8.64
C ILE A 9 4.00 -5.44 -8.79
N GLU A 10 4.95 -5.45 -9.73
CA GLU A 10 5.94 -6.55 -9.87
C GLU A 10 6.68 -6.81 -8.55
N LYS A 11 7.14 -5.76 -7.87
CA LYS A 11 7.88 -5.91 -6.60
C LYS A 11 7.01 -6.49 -5.48
N ILE A 12 5.71 -6.22 -5.47
CA ILE A 12 4.76 -6.79 -4.50
C ILE A 12 4.45 -8.26 -4.83
N GLU A 13 4.32 -8.60 -6.11
CA GLU A 13 4.16 -9.98 -6.56
C GLU A 13 5.36 -10.84 -6.16
N GLU A 14 6.58 -10.30 -6.28
CA GLU A 14 7.82 -10.98 -5.89
C GLU A 14 8.14 -10.92 -4.37
N ALA A 15 7.46 -10.08 -3.59
CA ALA A 15 7.79 -9.88 -2.18
C ALA A 15 7.51 -11.12 -1.33
N GLU A 16 8.55 -11.79 -0.84
CA GLU A 16 8.43 -12.97 0.04
C GLU A 16 7.92 -12.61 1.45
N HIS A 17 8.11 -11.35 1.88
CA HIS A 17 7.68 -10.86 3.19
C HIS A 17 6.19 -10.50 3.25
N ILE A 18 5.48 -10.51 2.12
CA ILE A 18 4.04 -10.24 2.05
C ILE A 18 3.33 -11.58 1.87
N ALA A 19 2.42 -11.89 2.79
CA ALA A 19 1.60 -13.10 2.70
C ALA A 19 0.88 -13.15 1.34
N PRO A 20 0.88 -14.29 0.62
CA PRO A 20 0.28 -14.40 -0.71
C PRO A 20 -1.18 -13.96 -0.78
N GLU A 21 -1.94 -14.17 0.30
CA GLU A 21 -3.35 -13.77 0.42
C GLU A 21 -3.57 -12.25 0.48
N ASN A 22 -2.56 -11.49 0.92
CA ASN A 22 -2.62 -10.04 1.05
C ASN A 22 -2.22 -9.31 -0.24
N LYS A 23 -1.46 -9.97 -1.12
CA LYS A 23 -0.94 -9.36 -2.35
C LYS A 23 -2.04 -8.85 -3.29
N PRO A 24 -3.14 -9.59 -3.55
CA PRO A 24 -4.20 -9.12 -4.44
C PRO A 24 -4.83 -7.81 -3.98
N LEU A 25 -5.07 -7.66 -2.67
CA LEU A 25 -5.70 -6.47 -2.10
C LEU A 25 -4.80 -5.23 -2.20
N ILE A 26 -3.50 -5.41 -1.97
CA ILE A 26 -2.50 -4.33 -2.09
C ILE A 26 -2.37 -3.89 -3.56
N ILE A 27 -2.33 -4.84 -4.50
CA ILE A 27 -2.25 -4.57 -5.93
C ILE A 27 -3.51 -3.84 -6.43
N GLU A 28 -4.69 -4.23 -5.95
CA GLU A 28 -5.96 -3.58 -6.27
C GLU A 28 -5.96 -2.11 -5.84
N LYS A 29 -5.56 -1.81 -4.60
CA LYS A 29 -5.45 -0.43 -4.11
C LYS A 29 -4.49 0.43 -4.92
N ILE A 30 -3.35 -0.14 -5.31
CA ILE A 30 -2.36 0.55 -6.14
C ILE A 30 -2.91 0.84 -7.56
N LYS A 31 -3.75 -0.05 -8.09
CA LYS A 31 -4.42 0.16 -9.39
C LYS A 31 -5.51 1.23 -9.30
N GLU A 32 -6.32 1.23 -8.24
CA GLU A 32 -7.29 2.31 -8.00
C GLU A 32 -6.59 3.67 -7.95
N TRP A 33 -5.46 3.76 -7.25
CA TRP A 33 -4.65 4.99 -7.18
C TRP A 33 -3.94 5.37 -8.48
N LYS A 34 -3.75 4.42 -9.42
CA LYS A 34 -3.24 4.71 -10.79
C LYS A 34 -4.29 5.40 -11.64
N GLU A 35 -5.57 5.08 -11.46
CA GLU A 35 -6.67 5.69 -12.19
C GLU A 35 -7.02 7.10 -11.65
N GLU A 36 -6.71 7.36 -10.38
CA GLU A 36 -6.68 8.69 -9.78
C GLU A 36 -5.35 9.41 -10.13
N ASP A 37 -5.24 9.95 -11.36
CA ASP A 37 -4.04 10.42 -12.11
C ASP A 37 -2.98 11.35 -11.40
N ASN A 38 -2.98 11.59 -10.08
CA ASN A 38 -2.07 12.54 -9.39
C ASN A 38 -1.12 11.94 -8.31
N ALA A 39 -1.14 10.64 -8.06
CA ALA A 39 -1.11 10.20 -6.67
C ALA A 39 0.14 9.52 -6.09
N VAL A 40 1.39 9.58 -6.61
CA VAL A 40 2.49 8.87 -5.88
C VAL A 40 2.80 9.54 -4.52
N SER A 41 2.91 10.87 -4.51
CA SER A 41 3.09 11.63 -3.26
C SER A 41 1.84 11.61 -2.40
N GLU A 42 0.64 11.64 -3.01
CA GLU A 42 -0.62 11.54 -2.28
C GLU A 42 -0.85 10.13 -1.70
N VAL A 43 -0.36 9.07 -2.35
CA VAL A 43 -0.45 7.70 -1.84
C VAL A 43 0.43 7.52 -0.62
N ILE A 44 1.66 8.03 -0.65
CA ILE A 44 2.54 8.01 0.53
C ILE A 44 1.87 8.78 1.68
N LEU A 45 1.33 9.97 1.42
CA LEU A 45 0.61 10.75 2.43
C LEU A 45 -0.66 10.05 2.93
N LYS A 46 -1.44 9.42 2.04
CA LYS A 46 -2.64 8.66 2.41
C LYS A 46 -2.28 7.45 3.28
N LEU A 47 -1.19 6.74 2.96
CA LEU A 47 -0.70 5.61 3.74
C LEU A 47 -0.15 6.04 5.09
N GLU A 48 0.62 7.14 5.15
CA GLU A 48 1.11 7.71 6.41
C GLU A 48 -0.03 8.19 7.31
N ASN A 49 -1.02 8.90 6.75
CA ASN A 49 -2.20 9.34 7.50
C ASN A 49 -3.02 8.16 8.01
N TRP A 50 -3.26 7.16 7.14
CA TRP A 50 -3.96 5.95 7.55
C TRP A 50 -3.21 5.21 8.66
N TRP A 51 -1.88 5.12 8.57
CA TRP A 51 -1.05 4.53 9.62
C TRP A 51 -1.19 5.26 10.96
N LEU A 52 -1.17 6.60 10.97
CA LEU A 52 -1.39 7.40 12.19
C LEU A 52 -2.76 7.14 12.85
N GLU A 53 -3.78 6.79 12.08
CA GLU A 53 -5.12 6.47 12.62
C GLU A 53 -5.20 5.06 13.20
N VAL A 54 -4.51 4.08 12.59
CA VAL A 54 -4.60 2.67 13.00
C VAL A 54 -3.50 2.25 13.99
N GLU A 55 -2.37 2.95 14.01
CA GLU A 55 -1.24 2.67 14.91
C GLU A 55 -1.65 2.68 16.39
N PRO A 56 -2.44 3.65 16.90
CA PRO A 56 -2.88 3.62 18.30
C PRO A 56 -3.70 2.37 18.65
N ILE A 57 -4.52 1.88 17.71
CA ILE A 57 -5.32 0.66 17.89
C ILE A 57 -4.40 -0.56 17.97
N PHE A 58 -3.37 -0.61 17.13
CA PHE A 58 -2.40 -1.70 17.16
C PHE A 58 -1.52 -1.66 18.42
N ALA A 59 -1.17 -0.47 18.90
CA ALA A 59 -0.43 -0.28 20.14
C ALA A 59 -1.25 -0.71 21.37
N GLU A 60 -2.56 -0.39 21.41
CA GLU A 60 -3.49 -0.90 22.43
C GLU A 60 -3.56 -2.44 22.45
N MET A 61 -3.37 -3.07 21.30
CA MET A 61 -3.37 -4.53 21.14
C MET A 61 -1.98 -5.17 21.33
N GLY A 62 -0.92 -4.38 21.54
CA GLY A 62 0.46 -4.87 21.68
C GLY A 62 1.04 -5.48 20.40
N LEU A 63 0.54 -5.04 19.24
CA LEU A 63 0.96 -5.54 17.92
C LEU A 63 2.04 -4.67 17.26
N VAL A 64 2.34 -3.51 17.87
CA VAL A 64 3.43 -2.58 17.54
C VAL A 64 4.04 -2.00 18.82
#